data_AF-A0AAI8PPL9-F1
#
_entry.id   AF-A0AAI8PPL9-F1
#
_cell.length_a   1.000
_cell.length_b   1.000
_cell.length_c   1.000
_cell.angle_alpha   90.00
_cell.angle_beta   90.00
_cell.angle_gamma   90.00
#
_symmetry.space_group_name_H-M   'P 1'
#
loop_
_entity.id
_entity.type
_entity.pdbx_description
1 polymer ?
#
loop_
_entity_poly.entity_id
_entity_poly.type
_entity_poly.pdbx_seq_one_letter_code
_entity_poly.pdbx_strand_id
1 'polypeptide(L)'
;MWSTIVAVLGTLAGVALAGYAQRSGDRQAREHAHRQDVTQAVAQLLEAIVRHREVHWLSVESRRTGAAETAEDRTALATTRSAATVARDRVGLLVVSDPALLGAAETAWRTAVKLPDIVLGPVTDGRFSPEVEVALEAAREQCRAAHTALRIAGSAYVHGR
;
A
#
# COMPACT_ATOMS: atom_id res chain seq x y z
N MET A 1 -41.76 -50.76 -1.28
CA MET A 1 -41.07 -50.01 -0.21
C MET A 1 -39.61 -49.69 -0.54
N TRP A 2 -38.88 -50.55 -1.26
CA TRP A 2 -37.50 -50.30 -1.72
C TRP A 2 -37.36 -49.04 -2.62
N SER A 3 -38.27 -48.85 -3.57
CA SER A 3 -38.27 -47.69 -4.49
C SER A 3 -38.37 -46.34 -3.77
N THR A 4 -39.10 -46.26 -2.66
CA THR A 4 -39.28 -45.02 -1.88
C THR A 4 -38.01 -44.63 -1.13
N ILE A 5 -37.24 -45.61 -0.64
CA ILE A 5 -35.96 -45.39 0.04
C ILE A 5 -34.91 -44.84 -0.94
N VAL A 6 -34.85 -45.39 -2.16
CA VAL A 6 -33.94 -44.93 -3.20
C VAL A 6 -34.26 -43.49 -3.62
N ALA A 7 -35.54 -43.13 -3.71
CA ALA A 7 -35.96 -41.77 -4.06
C ALA A 7 -35.53 -40.74 -3.00
N VAL A 8 -35.76 -41.02 -1.71
CA VAL A 8 -35.37 -40.12 -0.60
C VAL A 8 -33.85 -39.94 -0.53
N LEU A 9 -33.08 -41.02 -0.72
CA LEU A 9 -31.61 -40.95 -0.77
C LEU A 9 -31.12 -40.12 -1.97
N GLY A 10 -31.74 -40.25 -3.13
CA GLY A 10 -31.43 -39.43 -4.31
C GLY A 10 -31.68 -37.94 -4.09
N THR A 11 -32.78 -37.57 -3.41
CA THR A 11 -33.07 -36.18 -3.07
C THR A 11 -32.10 -35.62 -2.02
N LEU A 12 -31.78 -36.39 -0.98
CA LEU A 12 -30.80 -35.98 0.03
C LEU A 12 -29.39 -35.80 -0.56
N ALA A 13 -28.98 -36.69 -1.46
CA ALA A 13 -27.71 -36.57 -2.18
C ALA A 13 -27.69 -35.33 -3.09
N GLY A 14 -28.80 -35.03 -3.79
CA GLY A 14 -28.93 -33.83 -4.62
C GLY A 14 -28.84 -32.53 -3.82
N VAL A 15 -29.50 -32.45 -2.67
CA VAL A 15 -29.45 -31.28 -1.76
C VAL A 15 -28.05 -31.11 -1.17
N ALA A 16 -27.40 -32.20 -0.77
CA ALA A 16 -26.04 -32.15 -0.24
C ALA A 16 -25.02 -31.68 -1.29
N LEU A 17 -25.12 -32.17 -2.53
CA LEU A 17 -24.23 -31.77 -3.62
C LEU A 17 -24.46 -30.31 -4.03
N ALA A 18 -25.72 -29.86 -4.10
CA ALA A 18 -26.06 -28.46 -4.37
C ALA A 18 -25.52 -27.53 -3.26
N GLY A 19 -25.68 -27.90 -1.99
CA GLY A 19 -25.15 -27.13 -0.86
C GLY A 19 -23.62 -27.09 -0.84
N TYR A 20 -22.95 -28.17 -1.27
CA TYR A 20 -21.49 -28.20 -1.41
C TYR A 20 -21.01 -27.31 -2.56
N ALA A 21 -21.62 -27.43 -3.74
CA ALA A 21 -21.29 -26.63 -4.92
C ALA A 21 -21.52 -25.12 -4.68
N GLN A 22 -22.62 -24.78 -4.01
CA GLN A 22 -22.93 -23.40 -3.62
C GLN A 22 -21.92 -22.86 -2.60
N ARG A 23 -21.55 -23.67 -1.59
CA ARG A 23 -20.52 -23.29 -0.62
C ARG A 23 -19.12 -23.13 -1.25
N SER A 24 -18.78 -23.93 -2.25
CA SER A 24 -17.51 -23.76 -2.98
C SER A 24 -17.51 -22.51 -3.86
N GLY A 25 -18.63 -22.22 -4.54
CA GLY A 25 -18.78 -21.01 -5.36
C GLY A 25 -18.68 -19.74 -4.51
N ASP A 26 -19.36 -19.71 -3.37
CA ASP A 26 -19.30 -18.59 -2.42
C ASP A 26 -17.89 -18.35 -1.88
N ARG A 27 -17.13 -19.42 -1.62
CA ARG A 27 -15.73 -19.31 -1.16
C ARG A 27 -14.85 -18.70 -2.25
N GLN A 28 -14.93 -19.22 -3.46
CA GLN A 28 -14.14 -18.74 -4.58
C GLN A 28 -14.46 -17.27 -4.90
N ALA A 29 -15.74 -16.88 -4.87
CA ALA A 29 -16.15 -15.49 -5.05
C ALA A 29 -15.58 -14.56 -3.97
N ARG A 30 -15.61 -14.97 -2.69
CA ARG A 30 -15.02 -14.20 -1.57
C ARG A 30 -13.52 -14.07 -1.69
N GLU A 31 -12.82 -15.12 -2.10
CA GLU A 31 -11.37 -15.08 -2.32
C GLU A 31 -11.00 -14.12 -3.46
N HIS A 32 -11.74 -14.14 -4.57
CA HIS A 32 -11.53 -13.21 -5.67
C HIS A 32 -11.79 -11.76 -5.25
N ALA A 33 -12.89 -11.50 -4.52
CA ALA A 33 -13.20 -10.17 -4.00
C ALA A 33 -12.11 -9.67 -3.04
N HIS A 34 -11.65 -10.53 -2.12
CA HIS A 34 -10.56 -10.19 -1.19
C HIS A 34 -9.26 -9.84 -1.92
N ARG A 35 -8.90 -10.61 -2.96
CA ARG A 35 -7.71 -10.31 -3.78
C ARG A 35 -7.83 -8.98 -4.49
N GLN A 36 -9.01 -8.63 -5.00
CA GLN A 36 -9.27 -7.33 -5.62
C GLN A 36 -9.13 -6.20 -4.59
N ASP A 37 -9.71 -6.35 -3.40
CA ASP A 37 -9.61 -5.37 -2.32
C ASP A 37 -8.17 -5.13 -1.88
N VAL A 38 -7.37 -6.20 -1.72
CA VAL A 38 -5.94 -6.08 -1.38
C VAL A 38 -5.16 -5.43 -2.53
N THR A 39 -5.43 -5.81 -3.78
CA THR A 39 -4.79 -5.20 -4.96
C THR A 39 -5.04 -3.69 -4.99
N GLN A 40 -6.28 -3.29 -4.76
CA GLN A 40 -6.67 -1.88 -4.72
C GLN A 40 -6.02 -1.14 -3.55
N ALA A 41 -5.99 -1.75 -2.36
CA ALA A 41 -5.36 -1.14 -1.19
C ALA A 41 -3.85 -0.93 -1.37
N VAL A 42 -3.16 -1.92 -1.95
CA VAL A 42 -1.72 -1.80 -2.26
C VAL A 42 -1.48 -0.71 -3.31
N ALA A 43 -2.31 -0.64 -4.37
CA ALA A 43 -2.20 0.42 -5.38
C ALA A 43 -2.42 1.81 -4.76
N GLN A 44 -3.42 1.97 -3.89
CA GLN A 44 -3.69 3.22 -3.17
C GLN A 44 -2.52 3.63 -2.28
N LEU A 45 -1.88 2.67 -1.59
CA LEU A 45 -0.70 2.96 -0.78
C LEU A 45 0.48 3.41 -1.65
N LEU A 46 0.75 2.71 -2.75
CA LEU A 46 1.82 3.10 -3.70
C LEU A 46 1.60 4.51 -4.24
N GLU A 47 0.37 4.84 -4.63
CA GLU A 47 0.00 6.16 -5.12
C GLU A 47 0.18 7.24 -4.04
N ALA A 48 -0.34 7.00 -2.83
CA ALA A 48 -0.24 7.95 -1.72
C ALA A 48 1.22 8.23 -1.34
N ILE A 49 2.08 7.20 -1.35
CA ILE A 49 3.52 7.33 -1.14
C ILE A 49 4.17 8.19 -2.22
N VAL A 50 3.84 7.96 -3.50
CA VAL A 50 4.39 8.75 -4.61
C VAL A 50 3.98 10.22 -4.48
N ARG A 51 2.70 10.49 -4.19
CA ARG A 51 2.19 11.85 -4.01
C ARG A 51 2.84 12.56 -2.82
N HIS A 52 3.05 11.87 -1.70
CA HIS A 52 3.76 12.47 -0.55
C HIS A 52 5.21 12.82 -0.89
N ARG A 53 5.91 11.92 -1.58
CA ARG A 53 7.29 12.15 -2.05
C ARG A 53 7.35 13.32 -3.02
N GLU A 54 6.41 13.40 -3.95
CA GLU A 54 6.32 14.50 -4.92
C GLU A 54 6.23 15.85 -4.21
N VAL A 55 5.30 16.01 -3.26
CA VAL A 55 5.17 17.25 -2.47
C VAL A 55 6.47 17.59 -1.74
N HIS A 56 7.14 16.60 -1.14
CA HIS A 56 8.43 16.84 -0.49
C HIS A 56 9.50 17.32 -1.48
N TRP A 57 9.65 16.67 -2.64
CA TRP A 57 10.68 17.05 -3.61
C TRP A 57 10.40 18.40 -4.28
N LEU A 58 9.13 18.75 -4.48
CA LEU A 58 8.73 20.09 -4.92
C LEU A 58 9.08 21.15 -3.86
N SER A 59 8.89 20.85 -2.57
CA SER A 59 9.33 21.73 -1.49
C SER A 59 10.86 21.90 -1.47
N VAL A 60 11.62 20.81 -1.63
CA VAL A 60 13.09 20.87 -1.73
C VAL A 60 13.54 21.78 -2.88
N GLU A 61 12.93 21.64 -4.05
CA GLU A 61 13.27 22.47 -5.23
C GLU A 61 12.88 23.94 -5.03
N SER A 62 11.68 24.19 -4.49
CA SER A 62 11.23 25.53 -4.12
C SER A 62 12.23 26.22 -3.19
N ARG A 63 12.71 25.51 -2.16
CA ARG A 63 13.70 26.00 -1.21
C ARG A 63 15.05 26.29 -1.86
N ARG A 64 15.50 25.46 -2.81
CA ARG A 64 16.73 25.72 -3.60
C ARG A 64 16.65 27.01 -4.42
N THR A 65 15.45 27.38 -4.89
CA THR A 65 15.23 28.65 -5.59
C THR A 65 15.10 29.86 -4.66
N GLY A 66 15.24 29.67 -3.34
CA GLY A 66 15.17 30.73 -2.34
C GLY A 66 13.75 31.05 -1.86
N ALA A 67 12.75 30.28 -2.27
CA ALA A 67 11.39 30.48 -1.79
C ALA A 67 11.26 30.09 -0.30
N ALA A 68 10.48 30.89 0.43
CA ALA A 68 10.09 30.57 1.80
C ALA A 68 9.00 29.48 1.79
N GLU A 69 8.97 28.65 2.84
CA GLU A 69 7.90 27.68 3.04
C GLU A 69 6.57 28.42 3.28
N THR A 70 5.54 28.03 2.54
CA THR A 70 4.20 28.63 2.63
C THR A 70 3.29 27.84 3.57
N ALA A 71 2.11 28.40 3.90
CA ALA A 71 1.10 27.66 4.65
C ALA A 71 0.49 26.52 3.80
N GLU A 72 0.41 26.74 2.49
CA GLU A 72 -0.04 25.80 1.48
C GLU A 72 0.90 24.59 1.42
N ASP A 73 2.22 24.80 1.42
CA ASP A 73 3.23 23.72 1.42
C ASP A 73 3.07 22.81 2.66
N ARG A 74 2.94 23.43 3.84
CA ARG A 74 2.73 22.69 5.10
C ARG A 74 1.42 21.91 5.08
N THR A 75 0.36 22.49 4.53
CA THR A 75 -0.94 21.83 4.37
C THR A 75 -0.87 20.65 3.41
N ALA A 76 -0.17 20.81 2.28
CA ALA A 76 0.03 19.74 1.30
C ALA A 76 0.83 18.57 1.90
N LEU A 77 1.89 18.84 2.66
CA LEU A 77 2.66 17.82 3.38
C LEU A 77 1.81 17.08 4.41
N ALA A 78 1.05 17.80 5.25
CA ALA A 78 0.19 17.19 6.26
C ALA A 78 -0.93 16.33 5.63
N THR A 79 -1.54 16.81 4.56
CA THR A 79 -2.61 16.11 3.84
C THR A 79 -2.09 14.82 3.21
N THR A 80 -0.96 14.89 2.50
CA THR A 80 -0.39 13.71 1.84
C THR A 80 0.15 12.69 2.85
N ARG A 81 0.72 13.12 3.98
CA ARG A 81 1.11 12.22 5.09
C ARG A 81 -0.09 11.48 5.67
N SER A 82 -1.20 12.18 5.89
CA SER A 82 -2.43 11.59 6.41
C SER A 82 -3.01 10.57 5.44
N ALA A 83 -3.06 10.91 4.14
CA ALA A 83 -3.51 10.00 3.09
C ALA A 83 -2.64 8.72 3.01
N ALA A 84 -1.32 8.86 3.07
CA ALA A 84 -0.41 7.71 3.08
C ALA A 84 -0.61 6.81 4.31
N THR A 85 -0.89 7.40 5.46
CA THR A 85 -1.18 6.66 6.71
C THR A 85 -2.48 5.88 6.60
N VAL A 86 -3.56 6.50 6.13
CA VAL A 86 -4.85 5.84 5.90
C VAL A 86 -4.70 4.67 4.90
N ALA A 87 -3.95 4.86 3.82
CA ALA A 87 -3.71 3.82 2.84
C ALA A 87 -2.92 2.63 3.42
N ARG A 88 -1.93 2.90 4.28
CA ARG A 88 -1.15 1.88 5.00
C ARG A 88 -2.03 1.08 5.95
N ASP A 89 -2.89 1.76 6.70
CA ASP A 89 -3.82 1.11 7.63
C ASP A 89 -4.81 0.22 6.90
N ARG A 90 -5.30 0.64 5.73
CA ARG A 90 -6.17 -0.19 4.88
C ARG A 90 -5.51 -1.51 4.48
N VAL A 91 -4.22 -1.49 4.12
CA VAL A 91 -3.47 -2.73 3.84
C VAL A 91 -3.42 -3.62 5.09
N GLY A 92 -3.10 -3.04 6.25
CA GLY A 92 -3.05 -3.77 7.53
C GLY A 92 -4.38 -4.36 8.00
N LEU A 93 -5.51 -3.75 7.63
CA LEU A 93 -6.84 -4.27 7.94
C LEU A 93 -7.27 -5.42 7.02
N LEU A 94 -6.81 -5.43 5.77
CA LEU A 94 -7.13 -6.47 4.80
C LEU A 94 -6.16 -7.66 4.86
N VAL A 95 -4.91 -7.42 5.23
CA VAL A 95 -3.85 -8.43 5.22
C VAL A 95 -3.39 -8.68 6.65
N VAL A 96 -3.73 -9.84 7.20
CA VAL A 96 -3.36 -10.19 8.59
C VAL A 96 -2.30 -11.29 8.65
N SER A 97 -2.12 -12.06 7.58
CA SER A 97 -1.33 -13.30 7.59
C SER A 97 -0.11 -13.29 6.67
N ASP A 98 0.26 -12.15 6.09
CA ASP A 98 1.41 -12.05 5.18
C ASP A 98 2.45 -11.05 5.72
N PRO A 99 3.47 -11.54 6.45
CA PRO A 99 4.49 -10.68 7.03
C PRO A 99 5.37 -9.99 5.97
N ALA A 100 5.52 -10.58 4.78
CA ALA A 100 6.33 -9.99 3.72
C ALA A 100 5.63 -8.75 3.14
N LEU A 101 4.34 -8.85 2.84
CA LEU A 101 3.54 -7.71 2.36
C LEU A 101 3.42 -6.63 3.45
N LEU A 102 3.12 -7.01 4.70
CA LEU A 102 3.01 -6.05 5.80
C LEU A 102 4.33 -5.34 6.09
N GLY A 103 5.45 -6.06 6.10
CA GLY A 103 6.78 -5.47 6.30
C GLY A 103 7.16 -4.52 5.17
N ALA A 104 6.87 -4.88 3.92
CA ALA A 104 7.14 -4.02 2.77
C ALA A 104 6.27 -2.76 2.78
N ALA A 105 4.98 -2.88 3.13
CA ALA A 105 4.05 -1.76 3.25
C ALA A 105 4.50 -0.77 4.34
N GLU A 106 4.86 -1.28 5.52
CA GLU A 106 5.37 -0.47 6.62
C GLU A 106 6.67 0.25 6.25
N THR A 107 7.60 -0.46 5.59
CA THR A 107 8.89 0.12 5.18
C THR A 107 8.70 1.22 4.14
N ALA A 108 7.85 0.98 3.14
CA ALA A 108 7.56 1.96 2.09
C ALA A 108 6.86 3.21 2.64
N TRP A 109 5.88 3.03 3.54
CA TRP A 109 5.24 4.16 4.22
C TRP A 109 6.24 4.94 5.08
N ARG A 110 6.99 4.24 5.93
CA ARG A 110 7.92 4.86 6.90
C ARG A 110 9.03 5.65 6.22
N THR A 111 9.63 5.10 5.16
CA THR A 111 10.68 5.81 4.40
C THR A 111 10.15 7.08 3.75
N ALA A 112 8.90 7.08 3.27
CA ALA A 112 8.29 8.26 2.68
C ALA A 112 7.94 9.34 3.73
N VAL A 113 7.27 8.97 4.83
CA VAL A 113 6.80 9.97 5.83
C VAL A 113 7.91 10.62 6.64
N LYS A 114 9.11 10.00 6.66
CA LYS A 114 10.33 10.52 7.28
C LYS A 114 11.11 11.50 6.40
N LEU A 115 10.78 11.63 5.11
CA LEU A 115 11.47 12.57 4.22
C LEU A 115 11.48 14.01 4.76
N PRO A 116 10.36 14.55 5.26
CA PRO A 116 10.34 15.91 5.82
C PRO A 116 11.16 16.09 7.11
N ASP A 117 11.66 15.00 7.72
CA ASP A 117 12.48 15.07 8.93
C ASP A 117 13.94 15.43 8.61
N ILE A 118 14.33 15.45 7.33
CA ILE A 118 15.64 15.90 6.87
C ILE A 118 15.72 17.42 7.04
N VAL A 119 16.57 17.88 7.97
CA VAL A 119 16.79 19.30 8.22
C VAL A 119 17.59 19.91 7.07
N LEU A 120 16.92 20.69 6.21
CA LEU A 120 17.52 21.19 4.97
C LEU A 120 18.58 22.29 5.17
N GLY A 121 18.45 23.11 6.22
CA GLY A 121 19.35 24.24 6.47
C GLY A 121 19.24 25.37 5.42
N PRO A 122 20.18 26.32 5.40
CA PRO A 122 20.23 27.39 4.41
C PRO A 122 20.71 26.89 3.05
N VAL A 123 20.32 27.61 2.00
CA VAL A 123 20.76 27.36 0.62
C VAL A 123 21.86 28.35 0.24
N THR A 124 22.91 27.86 -0.41
CA THR A 124 23.98 28.66 -0.99
C THR A 124 24.20 28.20 -2.43
N ASP A 125 24.19 29.13 -3.39
CA ASP A 125 24.33 28.85 -4.82
C ASP A 125 23.40 27.74 -5.34
N GLY A 126 22.14 27.75 -4.89
CA GLY A 126 21.11 26.79 -5.30
C GLY A 126 21.24 25.39 -4.72
N ARG A 127 22.12 25.18 -3.72
CA ARG A 127 22.32 23.88 -3.06
C ARG A 127 22.24 23.99 -1.54
N PHE A 128 21.87 22.89 -0.89
CA PHE A 128 22.02 22.75 0.55
C PHE A 128 23.47 22.41 0.91
N SER A 129 23.75 22.28 2.21
CA SER A 129 25.05 21.77 2.66
C SER A 129 25.34 20.37 2.06
N PRO A 130 26.62 20.00 1.83
CA PRO A 130 26.96 18.69 1.27
C PRO A 130 26.37 17.51 2.05
N GLU A 131 26.31 17.61 3.38
CA GLU A 131 25.72 16.57 4.23
C GLU A 131 24.22 16.39 3.97
N VAL A 132 23.49 17.49 3.77
CA VAL A 132 22.06 17.46 3.44
C VAL A 132 21.85 16.87 2.05
N GLU A 133 22.67 17.23 1.06
CA GLU A 133 22.54 16.67 -0.29
C GLU A 133 22.78 15.15 -0.31
N VAL A 134 23.77 14.66 0.46
CA VAL A 134 24.00 13.22 0.65
C VAL A 134 22.80 12.56 1.34
N ALA A 135 22.24 13.18 2.37
CA ALA A 135 21.07 12.66 3.06
C ALA A 135 19.83 12.59 2.15
N LEU A 136 19.60 13.61 1.32
CA LEU A 136 18.51 13.65 0.35
C LEU A 136 18.67 12.55 -0.71
N GLU A 137 19.87 12.33 -1.24
CA GLU A 137 20.08 11.28 -2.23
C GLU A 137 19.94 9.87 -1.61
N ALA A 138 20.48 9.67 -0.40
CA ALA A 138 20.29 8.42 0.33
C ALA A 138 18.81 8.14 0.61
N ALA A 139 18.05 9.15 1.04
CA ALA A 139 16.62 9.01 1.31
C ALA A 139 15.82 8.75 0.03
N ARG A 140 16.21 9.37 -1.10
CA ARG A 140 15.63 9.12 -2.41
C ARG A 140 15.81 7.66 -2.82
N GLU A 141 17.01 7.11 -2.66
CA GLU A 141 17.29 5.72 -3.00
C GLU A 141 16.54 4.75 -2.07
N GLN A 142 16.52 5.01 -0.76
CA GLN A 142 15.74 4.23 0.20
C GLN A 142 14.25 4.21 -0.16
N CYS A 143 13.67 5.35 -0.54
CA CYS A 143 12.27 5.42 -0.98
C CYS A 143 12.01 4.61 -2.26
N ARG A 144 12.93 4.62 -3.23
CA ARG A 144 12.81 3.83 -4.47
C ARG A 144 12.88 2.33 -4.18
N ALA A 145 13.84 1.92 -3.37
CA ALA A 145 13.99 0.54 -2.95
C ALA A 145 12.76 0.03 -2.19
N ALA A 146 12.26 0.81 -1.22
CA ALA A 146 11.09 0.44 -0.44
C ALA A 146 9.79 0.39 -1.28
N HIS A 147 9.59 1.35 -2.19
CA HIS A 147 8.49 1.32 -3.14
C HIS A 147 8.54 0.07 -4.03
N THR A 148 9.72 -0.29 -4.53
CA THR A 148 9.92 -1.49 -5.35
C THR A 148 9.63 -2.77 -4.54
N ALA A 149 10.10 -2.84 -3.29
CA ALA A 149 9.82 -3.97 -2.41
C ALA A 149 8.31 -4.15 -2.15
N LEU A 150 7.58 -3.05 -1.89
CA LEU A 150 6.12 -3.09 -1.74
C LEU A 150 5.44 -3.59 -3.02
N ARG A 151 5.84 -3.09 -4.19
CA ARG A 151 5.28 -3.55 -5.48
C ARG A 151 5.52 -5.06 -5.70
N ILE A 152 6.71 -5.56 -5.38
CA ILE A 152 7.05 -6.98 -5.51
C ILE A 152 6.22 -7.82 -4.53
N ALA A 153 6.16 -7.43 -3.25
CA ALA A 153 5.40 -8.15 -2.23
C ALA A 153 3.89 -8.15 -2.54
N GLY A 154 3.34 -7.03 -3.01
CA GLY A 154 1.95 -6.94 -3.46
C GLY A 154 1.65 -7.86 -4.63
N SER A 155 2.53 -7.91 -5.64
CA SER A 155 2.40 -8.81 -6.77
C SER A 155 2.48 -10.29 -6.34
N ALA A 156 3.43 -10.62 -5.46
CA ALA A 156 3.56 -11.97 -4.91
C ALA A 156 2.32 -12.41 -4.12
N TYR A 157 1.71 -11.51 -3.33
CA TYR A 157 0.48 -11.82 -2.59
C TYR A 157 -0.70 -12.10 -3.51
N VAL A 158 -0.87 -11.31 -4.58
CA VAL A 158 -2.00 -11.42 -5.50
C VAL A 158 -1.92 -12.66 -6.38
N HIS A 159 -0.70 -13.04 -6.81
CA HIS A 159 -0.47 -14.15 -7.75
C HIS A 159 0.03 -15.45 -7.10
N GLY A 160 0.51 -15.41 -5.85
CA GLY A 160 1.13 -16.55 -5.17
C GLY A 160 0.17 -17.46 -4.40
N ARG A 161 -1.15 -17.20 -4.45
CA ARG A 161 -2.19 -18.00 -3.79
C ARG A 161 -3.18 -18.62 -4.76
#